data_AF-A0A7Y6YQ25-F1
#
_entry.id   AF-A0A7Y6YQ25-F1
#
_cell.length_a   1.000
_cell.length_b   1.000
_cell.length_c   1.000
_cell.angle_alpha   90.00
_cell.angle_beta   90.00
_cell.angle_gamma   90.00
#
_symmetry.space_group_name_H-M   'P 1'
#
loop_
_entity.id
_entity.type
_entity.pdbx_description
1 polymer ?
#
loop_
_entity_poly.entity_id
_entity_poly.type
_entity_poly.pdbx_seq_one_letter_code
_entity_poly.pdbx_strand_id
1 'polypeptide(L)'
;MSIKQTAHDFCEACDAGKGWEVCQEWCRPDATFSVQADALAEVGTLADYTEWAKGLLTPMPDAHAEFKSLMADEDSNRAILFAVFHATHTVDAGNGAPTGKKVASDYVYVLDFEGGKIRHMTKVWNDVHALTQLGWM
;
A
#
# COMPACT_ATOMS: atom_id res chain seq x y z
N MET A 1 -8.68 -1.00 -20.29
CA MET A 1 -7.32 -0.61 -19.86
C MET A 1 -6.47 -1.86 -19.86
N SER A 2 -5.14 -1.76 -20.07
CA SER A 2 -4.24 -2.88 -19.81
C SER A 2 -4.13 -3.10 -18.29
N ILE A 3 -3.77 -4.31 -17.86
CA ILE A 3 -3.56 -4.58 -16.42
C ILE A 3 -2.46 -3.68 -15.85
N LYS A 4 -1.47 -3.30 -16.67
CA LYS A 4 -0.42 -2.35 -16.28
C LYS A 4 -0.98 -0.97 -15.92
N GLN A 5 -1.88 -0.42 -16.74
CA GLN A 5 -2.47 0.89 -16.45
C GLN A 5 -3.36 0.82 -15.21
N THR A 6 -4.22 -0.22 -15.12
CA THR A 6 -5.08 -0.44 -13.95
C THR A 6 -4.27 -0.60 -12.66
N ALA A 7 -3.15 -1.33 -12.70
CA ALA A 7 -2.23 -1.45 -11.58
C ALA A 7 -1.63 -0.10 -11.18
N HIS A 8 -1.16 0.69 -12.15
CA HIS A 8 -0.60 2.01 -11.90
C HIS A 8 -1.59 2.92 -11.19
N ASP A 9 -2.79 3.07 -11.75
CA ASP A 9 -3.81 3.99 -11.25
C ASP A 9 -4.29 3.58 -9.85
N PHE A 10 -4.47 2.27 -9.62
CA PHE A 10 -4.76 1.75 -8.29
C PHE A 10 -3.66 2.08 -7.28
N CYS A 11 -2.38 1.85 -7.63
CA CYS A 11 -1.27 2.08 -6.71
C CYS A 11 -1.13 3.58 -6.38
N GLU A 12 -1.25 4.46 -7.38
CA GLU A 12 -1.23 5.91 -7.14
C GLU A 12 -2.36 6.34 -6.19
N ALA A 13 -3.58 5.85 -6.40
CA ALA A 13 -4.71 6.18 -5.53
C ALA A 13 -4.53 5.61 -4.11
N CYS A 14 -4.05 4.37 -3.99
CA CYS A 14 -3.84 3.71 -2.71
C CYS A 14 -2.74 4.40 -1.90
N ASP A 15 -1.58 4.63 -2.50
CA ASP A 15 -0.42 5.24 -1.82
C ASP A 15 -0.62 6.75 -1.58
N ALA A 16 -1.54 7.40 -2.29
CA ALA A 16 -2.01 8.76 -2.00
C ALA A 16 -3.13 8.80 -0.92
N GLY A 17 -3.45 7.67 -0.29
CA GLY A 17 -4.42 7.60 0.81
C GLY A 17 -5.86 7.89 0.42
N LYS A 18 -6.28 7.56 -0.81
CA LYS A 18 -7.66 7.82 -1.27
C LYS A 18 -8.72 6.92 -0.62
N GLY A 19 -8.32 5.79 -0.05
CA GLY A 19 -9.23 4.82 0.59
C GLY A 19 -10.04 4.01 -0.42
N TRP A 20 -10.89 3.13 0.09
CA TRP A 20 -11.63 2.13 -0.69
C TRP A 20 -12.64 2.78 -1.64
N GLU A 21 -13.29 3.86 -1.22
CA GLU A 21 -14.31 4.56 -2.02
C GLU A 21 -13.81 4.89 -3.43
N VAL A 22 -12.53 5.26 -3.55
CA VAL A 22 -11.85 5.52 -4.83
C VAL A 22 -11.19 4.25 -5.37
N CYS A 23 -10.43 3.53 -4.54
CA CYS A 23 -9.62 2.39 -5.01
C CYS A 23 -10.46 1.23 -5.58
N GLN A 24 -11.72 1.09 -5.16
CA GLN A 24 -12.62 0.06 -5.66
C GLN A 24 -12.88 0.17 -7.17
N GLU A 25 -12.63 1.33 -7.79
CA GLU A 25 -12.75 1.49 -9.24
C GLU A 25 -11.93 0.44 -9.99
N TRP A 26 -10.77 0.03 -9.49
CA TRP A 26 -9.87 -0.92 -10.17
C TRP A 26 -9.93 -2.34 -9.61
N CYS A 27 -10.74 -2.57 -8.58
CA CYS A 27 -10.78 -3.82 -7.83
C CYS A 27 -12.05 -4.61 -8.11
N ARG A 28 -12.00 -5.92 -7.87
CA ARG A 28 -13.21 -6.70 -7.66
C ARG A 28 -13.82 -6.38 -6.28
N PRO A 29 -15.15 -6.47 -6.11
CA PRO A 29 -15.79 -6.23 -4.82
C PRO A 29 -15.34 -7.21 -3.71
N ASP A 30 -14.93 -8.42 -4.10
CA ASP A 30 -14.46 -9.50 -3.24
C ASP A 30 -12.92 -9.60 -3.20
N ALA A 31 -12.21 -8.54 -3.57
CA ALA A 31 -10.76 -8.55 -3.65
C ALA A 31 -10.10 -8.79 -2.28
N THR A 32 -9.20 -9.76 -2.24
CA THR A 32 -8.52 -10.20 -1.01
C THR A 32 -7.14 -9.56 -0.87
N PHE A 33 -6.61 -9.56 0.36
CA PHE A 33 -5.29 -9.02 0.68
C PHE A 33 -4.49 -10.00 1.53
N SER A 34 -3.17 -9.99 1.38
CA SER A 34 -2.26 -10.71 2.27
C SER A 34 -0.92 -10.00 2.41
N VAL A 35 -0.27 -10.22 3.56
CA VAL A 35 1.06 -9.71 3.87
C VAL A 35 1.69 -10.58 4.96
N GLN A 36 3.01 -10.69 4.95
CA GLN A 36 3.78 -11.34 6.03
C GLN A 36 4.40 -10.28 6.94
N ALA A 37 3.54 -9.50 7.60
CA ALA A 37 3.92 -8.42 8.50
C ALA A 37 2.93 -8.36 9.66
N ASP A 38 3.42 -8.35 10.90
CA ASP A 38 2.59 -8.42 12.10
C ASP A 38 1.72 -7.16 12.26
N ALA A 39 2.21 -6.01 11.79
CA ALA A 39 1.46 -4.74 11.78
C ALA A 39 0.14 -4.79 10.99
N LEU A 40 -0.04 -5.80 10.14
CA LEU A 40 -1.19 -5.97 9.24
C LEU A 40 -1.80 -7.39 9.33
N ALA A 41 -1.49 -8.15 10.39
CA ALA A 41 -1.87 -9.56 10.51
C ALA A 41 -3.38 -9.83 10.40
N GLU A 42 -4.21 -8.88 10.85
CA GLU A 42 -5.68 -8.99 10.83
C GLU A 42 -6.32 -8.46 9.54
N VAL A 43 -5.53 -7.91 8.61
CA VAL A 43 -6.05 -7.34 7.36
C VAL A 43 -6.14 -8.44 6.31
N GLY A 44 -7.37 -8.79 5.91
CA GLY A 44 -7.64 -9.87 4.94
C GLY A 44 -8.26 -9.44 3.61
N THR A 45 -8.75 -8.20 3.51
CA THR A 45 -9.39 -7.68 2.30
C THR A 45 -8.63 -6.49 1.73
N LEU A 46 -8.75 -6.29 0.42
CA LEU A 46 -8.13 -5.14 -0.24
C LEU A 46 -8.78 -3.82 0.20
N ALA A 47 -10.08 -3.85 0.50
CA ALA A 47 -10.81 -2.74 1.11
C ALA A 47 -10.18 -2.31 2.44
N ASP A 48 -10.03 -3.24 3.38
CA ASP A 48 -9.46 -2.95 4.71
C ASP A 48 -8.02 -2.42 4.59
N TYR A 49 -7.22 -2.96 3.66
CA TYR A 49 -5.88 -2.45 3.41
C TYR A 49 -5.88 -1.00 2.92
N THR A 50 -6.76 -0.65 1.98
CA THR A 50 -6.82 0.74 1.45
C THR A 50 -7.26 1.75 2.50
N GLU A 51 -8.15 1.35 3.43
CA GLU A 51 -8.53 2.20 4.57
C GLU A 51 -7.40 2.30 5.60
N TRP A 52 -6.68 1.21 5.85
CA TRP A 52 -5.48 1.26 6.70
C TRP A 52 -4.41 2.19 6.11
N ALA A 53 -4.15 2.10 4.81
CA ALA A 53 -3.19 2.96 4.13
C ALA A 53 -3.58 4.44 4.26
N LYS A 54 -4.85 4.77 4.01
CA LYS A 54 -5.40 6.12 4.23
C LYS A 54 -5.20 6.59 5.69
N GLY A 55 -5.43 5.73 6.67
CA GLY A 55 -5.17 6.01 8.08
C GLY A 55 -3.69 6.34 8.35
N LEU A 56 -2.78 5.54 7.78
CA LEU A 56 -1.33 5.69 7.95
C LEU A 56 -0.79 7.05 7.48
N LEU A 57 -1.36 7.64 6.43
CA LEU A 57 -0.93 8.97 5.95
C LEU A 57 -1.32 10.11 6.91
N THR A 58 -2.30 9.93 7.80
CA THR A 58 -2.76 10.99 8.73
C THR A 58 -1.65 11.50 9.66
N PRO A 59 -0.87 10.64 10.36
CA PRO A 59 0.27 11.09 11.17
C PRO A 59 1.48 11.59 10.36
N MET A 60 1.45 11.41 9.03
CA MET A 60 2.57 11.62 8.12
C MET A 60 2.11 12.35 6.84
N PRO A 61 1.73 13.64 6.94
CA PRO A 61 1.13 14.38 5.82
C PRO A 61 2.07 14.60 4.61
N ASP A 62 3.37 14.41 4.77
CA ASP A 62 4.38 14.44 3.68
C ASP A 62 4.63 13.06 3.05
N ALA A 63 3.87 12.05 3.46
CA ALA A 63 4.00 10.69 2.96
C ALA A 63 3.80 10.64 1.44
N HIS A 64 4.72 9.95 0.78
CA HIS A 64 4.65 9.69 -0.65
C HIS A 64 5.36 8.40 -1.01
N ALA A 65 4.92 7.79 -2.12
CA ALA A 65 5.59 6.65 -2.71
C ALA A 65 6.47 7.09 -3.87
N GLU A 66 7.69 6.59 -3.90
CA GLU A 66 8.59 6.68 -5.05
C GLU A 66 8.50 5.37 -5.85
N PHE A 67 7.78 5.38 -6.97
CA PHE A 67 7.63 4.20 -7.82
C PHE A 67 8.93 3.93 -8.58
N LYS A 68 9.55 2.77 -8.33
CA LYS A 68 10.82 2.38 -8.95
C LYS A 68 10.60 1.56 -10.21
N SER A 69 9.67 0.62 -10.18
CA SER A 69 9.34 -0.20 -11.35
C SER A 69 7.94 -0.78 -11.27
N LEU A 70 7.22 -0.74 -12.38
CA LEU A 70 5.95 -1.44 -12.56
C LEU A 70 6.03 -2.36 -13.77
N MET A 71 5.92 -3.66 -13.52
CA MET A 71 5.93 -4.71 -14.53
C MET A 71 4.56 -5.36 -14.61
N ALA A 72 4.15 -5.76 -15.82
CA ALA A 72 2.95 -6.55 -16.04
C ALA A 72 3.34 -7.83 -16.79
N ASP A 73 2.82 -8.94 -16.32
CA ASP A 73 2.90 -10.26 -16.93
C ASP A 73 1.49 -10.67 -17.34
N GLU A 74 1.21 -10.55 -18.63
CA GLU A 74 -0.10 -10.85 -19.20
C GLU A 74 -0.39 -12.37 -19.21
N ASP A 75 0.65 -13.22 -19.25
CA ASP A 75 0.49 -14.67 -19.26
C ASP A 75 -0.07 -15.17 -17.90
N SER A 76 0.38 -14.54 -16.81
CA SER A 76 -0.12 -14.83 -15.46
C SER A 76 -1.21 -13.88 -14.97
N ASN A 77 -1.64 -12.91 -15.79
CA ASN A 77 -2.55 -11.83 -15.41
C ASN A 77 -2.13 -11.12 -14.11
N ARG A 78 -0.87 -10.69 -14.04
CA ARG A 78 -0.26 -10.15 -12.83
C ARG A 78 0.46 -8.84 -13.10
N ALA A 79 0.42 -7.92 -12.15
CA ALA A 79 1.31 -6.76 -12.12
C ALA A 79 2.12 -6.71 -10.83
N ILE A 80 3.35 -6.23 -10.92
CA ILE A 80 4.27 -6.10 -9.78
C ILE A 80 4.78 -4.67 -9.75
N LEU A 81 4.47 -3.97 -8.65
CA LEU A 81 5.04 -2.65 -8.33
C LEU A 81 6.13 -2.83 -7.28
N PHE A 82 7.31 -2.29 -7.54
CA PHE A 82 8.33 -2.02 -6.51
C PHE A 82 8.42 -0.51 -6.29
N ALA A 83 8.37 -0.09 -5.03
CA ALA A 83 8.41 1.30 -4.63
C ALA A 83 9.07 1.49 -3.26
N VAL A 84 9.41 2.75 -2.96
CA VAL A 84 9.94 3.16 -1.66
C VAL A 84 8.96 4.14 -1.03
N PHE A 85 8.49 3.84 0.16
CA PHE A 85 7.65 4.74 0.96
C PHE A 85 8.52 5.71 1.74
N HIS A 86 8.26 7.00 1.60
CA HIS A 86 8.95 8.09 2.31
C HIS A 86 7.96 8.89 3.12
N ALA A 87 8.30 9.22 4.37
CA ALA A 87 7.45 10.03 5.24
C ALA A 87 8.20 10.59 6.46
N THR A 88 7.59 11.57 7.13
CA THR A 88 8.00 12.10 8.43
C THR A 88 6.84 12.08 9.43
N HIS A 89 7.02 11.44 10.59
CA HIS A 89 6.01 11.43 11.67
C HIS A 89 5.95 12.80 12.36
N THR A 90 4.99 13.62 11.95
CA THR A 90 4.83 15.03 12.38
C THR A 90 3.49 15.34 13.04
N VAL A 91 2.52 14.42 12.96
CA VAL A 91 1.21 14.53 13.59
C VAL A 91 0.99 13.30 14.50
N ASP A 92 0.31 13.48 15.64
CA ASP A 92 0.08 12.42 16.63
C ASP A 92 -0.69 11.24 15.99
N ALA A 93 -0.10 10.04 16.09
CA ALA A 93 -0.67 8.79 15.59
C ALA A 93 -1.62 8.10 16.59
N GLY A 94 -2.02 8.79 17.66
CA GLY A 94 -2.79 8.22 18.77
C GLY A 94 -1.94 7.44 19.78
N ASN A 95 -0.62 7.52 19.67
CA ASN A 95 0.34 6.79 20.50
C ASN A 95 1.35 7.69 21.24
N GLY A 96 1.19 9.02 21.18
CA GLY A 96 2.04 9.97 21.88
C GLY A 96 2.48 11.14 20.99
N ALA A 97 3.43 11.93 21.48
CA ALA A 97 3.93 13.08 20.73
C ALA A 97 4.59 12.64 19.39
N PRO A 98 4.45 13.44 18.32
CA PRO A 98 5.14 13.18 17.05
C PRO A 98 6.64 13.02 17.24
N THR A 99 7.19 11.92 16.72
CA THR A 99 8.62 11.60 16.93
C THR A 99 9.59 12.47 16.14
N GLY A 100 9.10 13.13 15.07
CA GLY A 100 9.94 13.89 14.13
C GLY A 100 10.87 13.04 13.27
N LYS A 101 10.81 11.70 13.38
CA LYS A 101 11.65 10.79 12.60
C LYS A 101 11.12 10.58 11.19
N LYS A 102 12.05 10.26 10.29
CA LYS A 102 11.78 9.94 8.89
C LYS A 102 11.86 8.44 8.65
N VAL A 103 11.12 7.98 7.66
CA VAL A 103 11.19 6.61 7.16
C VAL A 103 11.47 6.59 5.67
N ALA A 104 12.32 5.67 5.25
CA ALA A 104 12.39 5.17 3.88
C ALA A 104 12.25 3.64 3.93
N SER A 105 11.18 3.10 3.35
CA SER A 105 10.89 1.68 3.39
C SER A 105 10.51 1.14 2.02
N ASP A 106 11.30 0.17 1.56
CA ASP A 106 11.01 -0.60 0.37
C ASP A 106 9.74 -1.45 0.58
N TYR A 107 8.92 -1.55 -0.46
CA TYR A 107 7.80 -2.50 -0.51
C TYR A 107 7.50 -2.92 -1.95
N VAL A 108 6.83 -4.07 -2.06
CA VAL A 108 6.31 -4.57 -3.33
C VAL A 108 4.81 -4.82 -3.21
N TYR A 109 4.05 -4.44 -4.22
CA TYR A 109 2.70 -4.96 -4.45
C TYR A 109 2.74 -5.98 -5.58
N VAL A 110 2.18 -7.15 -5.32
CA VAL A 110 1.90 -8.18 -6.32
C VAL A 110 0.39 -8.22 -6.50
N LEU A 111 -0.08 -7.79 -7.66
CA LEU A 111 -1.49 -7.63 -8.00
C LEU A 111 -1.91 -8.73 -8.96
N ASP A 112 -2.80 -9.61 -8.52
CA ASP A 112 -3.42 -10.61 -9.39
C ASP A 112 -4.71 -10.07 -9.98
N PHE A 113 -4.91 -10.28 -11.28
CA PHE A 113 -6.07 -9.80 -12.02
C PHE A 113 -7.03 -10.93 -12.39
N GLU A 114 -8.30 -10.58 -12.50
CA GLU A 114 -9.34 -11.37 -13.14
C GLU A 114 -10.32 -10.42 -13.83
N GLY A 115 -10.61 -10.68 -15.12
CA GLY A 115 -11.51 -9.80 -15.89
C GLY A 115 -11.02 -8.35 -15.99
N GLY A 116 -9.71 -8.11 -15.92
CA GLY A 116 -9.11 -6.77 -15.96
C GLY A 116 -9.25 -5.96 -14.66
N LYS A 117 -9.71 -6.58 -13.57
CA LYS A 117 -9.79 -5.97 -12.22
C LYS A 117 -8.89 -6.72 -11.25
N ILE A 118 -8.41 -6.04 -10.21
CA ILE A 118 -7.60 -6.65 -9.16
C ILE A 118 -8.48 -7.58 -8.32
N ARG A 119 -8.13 -8.86 -8.26
CA ARG A 119 -8.80 -9.87 -7.42
C ARG A 119 -8.07 -10.16 -6.12
N HIS A 120 -6.76 -9.93 -6.09
CA HIS A 120 -5.93 -10.16 -4.91
C HIS A 120 -4.70 -9.25 -4.94
N MET A 121 -4.28 -8.78 -3.77
CA MET A 121 -3.00 -8.13 -3.59
C MET A 121 -2.20 -8.83 -2.49
N THR A 122 -0.97 -9.21 -2.81
CA THR A 122 0.05 -9.53 -1.81
C THR A 122 0.97 -8.34 -1.64
N LYS A 123 1.14 -7.84 -0.41
CA LYS A 123 2.18 -6.89 -0.07
C LYS A 123 3.41 -7.64 0.44
N VAL A 124 4.59 -7.29 -0.06
CA VAL A 124 5.87 -7.71 0.51
C VAL A 124 6.51 -6.49 1.14
N TRP A 125 6.63 -6.49 2.46
CA TRP A 125 7.07 -5.33 3.22
C TRP A 125 7.66 -5.78 4.55
N ASN A 126 8.70 -5.09 5.00
CA ASN A 126 9.30 -5.28 6.32
C ASN A 126 8.78 -4.17 7.25
N ASP A 127 7.76 -4.51 8.03
CA ASP A 127 7.13 -3.60 8.98
C ASP A 127 8.09 -3.20 10.10
N VAL A 128 8.86 -4.14 10.66
CA VAL A 128 9.84 -3.87 11.71
C VAL A 128 10.84 -2.79 11.26
N HIS A 129 11.33 -2.86 10.02
CA HIS A 129 12.24 -1.86 9.45
C HIS A 129 11.61 -0.47 9.37
N ALA A 130 10.36 -0.38 8.90
CA ALA A 130 9.65 0.89 8.76
C ALA A 130 9.29 1.50 10.13
N LEU A 131 8.71 0.69 11.02
CA LEU A 131 8.20 1.13 12.32
C LEU A 131 9.35 1.50 13.28
N THR A 132 10.49 0.81 13.22
CA THR A 132 11.71 1.19 13.96
C THR A 132 12.23 2.56 13.53
N GLN A 133 12.25 2.85 12.23
CA GLN A 133 12.65 4.17 11.73
C GLN A 133 11.73 5.29 12.20
N LEU A 134 10.41 5.01 12.27
CA LEU A 134 9.42 5.93 12.82
C LEU A 134 9.49 6.06 14.35
N GLY A 135 10.28 5.23 15.03
CA GLY A 135 10.36 5.21 16.49
C GLY A 135 9.09 4.68 17.17
N TRP A 136 8.36 3.81 16.49
CA TRP A 136 7.17 3.14 17.01
C TRP A 136 7.45 1.74 17.56
N MET A 137 8.72 1.31 17.48
CA MET A 137 9.29 0.10 18.05
C MET A 137 10.63 0.43 18.73
#